data_AF-A0A933PN04-F1
#
_entry.id   AF-A0A933PN04-F1
#
_cell.length_a   1.000
_cell.length_b   1.000
_cell.length_c   1.000
_cell.angle_alpha   90.00
_cell.angle_beta   90.00
_cell.angle_gamma   90.00
#
_symmetry.space_group_name_H-M   'P 1'
#
loop_
_entity.id
_entity.type
_entity.pdbx_description
1 polymer ?
#
loop_
_entity_poly.entity_id
_entity_poly.type
_entity_poly.pdbx_seq_one_letter_code
_entity_poly.pdbx_strand_id
1 'polypeptide(L)'
;MASLASIAPLSSDHDRETFACGDEALDRFLKRHALGNQAANSSRTYVACRGRAVIGYYSLAVGSVQLDSASPRVRKGLARHPVPVMLLARLAVNRREQGLGLGQSLLKDAILRTLQAADIAGIRAMLVHAKDEAAKGWYERFDFEPSPTDPLHLFLLLKDARAIVG
;
A
#
# COMPACT_ATOMS: atom_id res chain seq x y z
N MET A 1 1.64 -25.48 -11.22
CA MET A 1 2.01 -24.30 -10.41
C MET A 1 1.37 -23.08 -11.02
N ALA A 2 0.22 -22.63 -10.52
CA ALA A 2 -0.48 -21.49 -11.11
C ALA A 2 0.45 -20.27 -11.18
N SER A 3 0.69 -19.77 -12.40
CA SER A 3 1.43 -18.53 -12.64
C SER A 3 0.89 -17.43 -11.73
N LEU A 4 1.76 -16.78 -10.96
CA LEU A 4 1.40 -15.55 -10.26
C LEU A 4 0.80 -14.59 -11.30
N ALA A 5 -0.39 -14.08 -11.00
CA ALA A 5 -1.03 -13.08 -11.82
C ALA A 5 -0.15 -11.84 -11.88
N SER A 6 0.16 -11.34 -13.08
CA SER A 6 0.84 -10.05 -13.23
C SER A 6 0.02 -8.95 -12.56
N ILE A 7 0.66 -8.12 -11.73
CA ILE A 7 -0.01 -6.99 -11.08
C ILE A 7 -0.10 -5.84 -12.08
N ALA A 8 -1.30 -5.31 -12.29
CA ALA A 8 -1.59 -4.29 -13.30
C ALA A 8 -2.46 -3.15 -12.75
N PRO A 9 -2.47 -1.96 -13.38
CA PRO A 9 -3.40 -0.89 -13.03
C PRO A 9 -4.86 -1.35 -13.14
N LEU A 10 -5.71 -0.93 -12.20
CA LEU A 10 -7.13 -1.23 -12.25
C LEU A 10 -7.80 -0.55 -13.46
N SER A 11 -8.48 -1.33 -14.31
CA SER A 11 -9.40 -0.84 -15.35
C SER A 11 -10.84 -1.34 -15.12
N SER A 12 -11.77 -0.86 -15.96
CA SER A 12 -13.17 -1.32 -16.02
C SER A 12 -13.32 -2.78 -16.45
N ASP A 13 -12.28 -3.39 -17.03
CA ASP A 13 -12.34 -4.77 -17.53
C ASP A 13 -12.22 -5.79 -16.41
N HIS A 14 -11.73 -5.40 -15.23
CA HIS A 14 -11.62 -6.30 -14.09
C HIS A 14 -12.97 -6.53 -13.40
N ASP A 15 -13.26 -7.81 -13.10
CA ASP A 15 -14.36 -8.18 -12.22
C ASP A 15 -13.96 -7.95 -10.75
N ARG A 16 -14.62 -6.96 -10.15
CA ARG A 16 -14.42 -6.53 -8.76
C ARG A 16 -15.56 -6.98 -7.86
N GLU A 17 -16.71 -7.33 -8.43
CA GLU A 17 -17.96 -7.57 -7.68
C GLU A 17 -17.85 -8.84 -6.83
N THR A 18 -17.09 -9.82 -7.30
CA THR A 18 -16.84 -11.10 -6.63
C THR A 18 -15.75 -11.02 -5.55
N PHE A 19 -15.05 -9.89 -5.40
CA PHE A 19 -13.98 -9.74 -4.41
C PHE A 19 -14.53 -9.80 -2.97
N ALA A 20 -13.87 -10.59 -2.12
CA ALA A 20 -14.17 -10.68 -0.70
C ALA A 20 -12.89 -11.02 0.09
N CYS A 21 -12.30 -10.04 0.77
CA CYS A 21 -11.14 -10.24 1.65
C CYS A 21 -11.54 -10.53 3.10
N GLY A 22 -12.83 -10.39 3.44
CA GLY A 22 -13.35 -10.55 4.79
C GLY A 22 -13.36 -9.27 5.61
N ASP A 23 -13.16 -8.13 4.98
CA ASP A 23 -13.28 -6.80 5.55
C ASP A 23 -14.20 -5.98 4.65
N GLU A 24 -15.40 -5.65 5.13
CA GLU A 24 -16.42 -5.01 4.31
C GLU A 24 -16.02 -3.64 3.80
N ALA A 25 -15.21 -2.90 4.56
CA ALA A 25 -14.75 -1.58 4.16
C ALA A 25 -13.72 -1.67 3.02
N LEU A 26 -12.88 -2.70 3.03
CA LEU A 26 -11.95 -3.01 1.93
C LEU A 26 -12.68 -3.56 0.69
N ASP A 27 -13.68 -4.41 0.88
CA ASP A 27 -14.45 -4.99 -0.22
C ASP A 27 -15.29 -3.91 -0.92
N ARG A 28 -15.97 -3.06 -0.15
CA ARG A 28 -16.78 -1.94 -0.66
C ARG A 28 -15.92 -0.93 -1.42
N PHE A 29 -14.74 -0.61 -0.90
CA PHE A 29 -13.83 0.33 -1.55
C PHE A 29 -13.48 -0.10 -2.98
N LEU A 30 -13.07 -1.35 -3.18
CA LEU A 30 -12.70 -1.86 -4.50
C LEU A 30 -13.89 -1.81 -5.48
N LYS A 31 -15.06 -2.27 -5.03
CA LYS A 31 -16.27 -2.37 -5.85
C LYS A 31 -16.80 -0.99 -6.27
N ARG A 32 -16.85 -0.05 -5.32
CA ARG A 32 -17.61 1.20 -5.48
C ARG A 32 -16.75 2.44 -5.68
N HIS A 33 -15.52 2.48 -5.18
CA HIS A 33 -14.75 3.73 -5.08
C HIS A 33 -13.45 3.72 -5.87
N ALA A 34 -12.74 2.59 -5.96
CA ALA A 34 -11.38 2.54 -6.52
C ALA A 34 -11.24 3.16 -7.92
N LEU A 35 -12.15 2.81 -8.87
CA LEU A 35 -12.12 3.39 -10.22
C LEU A 35 -12.42 4.90 -10.23
N GLY A 36 -13.40 5.35 -9.43
CA GLY A 36 -13.74 6.77 -9.32
C GLY A 36 -12.59 7.59 -8.74
N ASN A 37 -11.97 7.08 -7.67
CA ASN A 37 -10.80 7.71 -7.06
C ASN A 37 -9.61 7.76 -8.01
N GLN A 38 -9.43 6.73 -8.84
CA GLN A 38 -8.39 6.72 -9.87
C GLN A 38 -8.65 7.72 -10.98
N ALA A 39 -9.89 7.84 -11.46
CA ALA A 39 -10.27 8.84 -12.45
C ALA A 39 -10.08 10.28 -11.91
N ALA A 40 -10.35 10.49 -10.62
CA ALA A 40 -10.16 11.76 -9.93
C ALA A 40 -8.70 12.03 -9.50
N ASN A 41 -7.75 11.13 -9.80
CA ASN A 41 -6.35 11.19 -9.35
C ASN A 41 -6.17 11.25 -7.82
N SER A 42 -7.16 10.80 -7.04
CA SER A 42 -7.07 10.74 -5.58
C SER A 42 -6.25 9.54 -5.09
N SER A 43 -6.23 8.45 -5.86
CA SER A 43 -5.37 7.29 -5.61
C SER A 43 -5.15 6.49 -6.88
N ARG A 44 -4.04 5.75 -6.99
CA ARG A 44 -3.83 4.74 -8.04
C ARG A 44 -4.03 3.35 -7.46
N THR A 45 -4.89 2.53 -8.07
CA THR A 45 -5.19 1.17 -7.61
C THR A 45 -4.58 0.15 -8.56
N TYR A 46 -3.90 -0.85 -8.00
CA TYR A 46 -3.32 -1.96 -8.76
C TYR A 46 -3.92 -3.27 -8.28
N VAL A 47 -4.12 -4.21 -9.20
CA VAL A 47 -4.81 -5.48 -8.97
C VAL A 47 -3.99 -6.66 -9.46
N ALA A 48 -4.10 -7.77 -8.74
CA ALA A 48 -3.76 -9.10 -9.21
C ALA A 48 -5.05 -9.84 -9.59
N CYS A 49 -5.06 -10.55 -10.71
CA CYS A 49 -6.27 -11.18 -11.26
C CYS A 49 -6.09 -12.64 -11.67
N ARG A 50 -7.11 -13.47 -11.48
CA ARG A 50 -7.23 -14.76 -12.17
C ARG A 50 -8.27 -14.63 -13.28
N GLY A 51 -7.82 -14.64 -14.54
CA GLY A 51 -8.63 -14.16 -15.64
C GLY A 51 -9.02 -12.71 -15.39
N ARG A 52 -10.32 -12.40 -15.35
CA ARG A 52 -10.83 -11.05 -15.04
C ARG A 52 -11.07 -10.83 -13.54
N ALA A 53 -11.18 -11.88 -12.74
CA ALA A 53 -11.55 -11.79 -11.33
C ALA A 53 -10.38 -11.24 -10.51
N VAL A 54 -10.61 -10.13 -9.79
CA VAL A 54 -9.61 -9.58 -8.86
C VAL A 54 -9.45 -10.53 -7.67
N ILE A 55 -8.21 -10.91 -7.39
CA ILE A 55 -7.83 -11.78 -6.27
C ILE A 55 -7.02 -11.06 -5.19
N GLY A 56 -6.55 -9.85 -5.46
CA GLY A 56 -5.90 -8.98 -4.50
C GLY A 56 -5.68 -7.60 -5.10
N TYR A 57 -5.57 -6.59 -4.26
CA TYR A 57 -5.34 -5.22 -4.71
C TYR A 57 -4.60 -4.39 -3.67
N TYR A 58 -4.04 -3.28 -4.12
CA TYR A 58 -3.58 -2.21 -3.24
C TYR A 58 -3.84 -0.85 -3.87
N SER A 59 -3.74 0.22 -3.08
CA SER A 59 -3.88 1.59 -3.57
C SER A 59 -2.85 2.52 -2.98
N LEU A 60 -2.26 3.36 -3.84
CA LEU A 60 -1.26 4.36 -3.49
C LEU A 60 -1.85 5.76 -3.62
N ALA A 61 -1.54 6.63 -2.67
CA ALA A 61 -1.86 8.05 -2.70
C ALA A 61 -0.69 8.88 -2.20
N VAL A 62 -0.50 10.07 -2.76
CA VAL A 62 0.51 11.02 -2.25
C VAL A 62 -0.02 11.65 -0.96
N GLY A 63 0.87 11.86 0.01
CA GLY A 63 0.53 12.53 1.25
C GLY A 63 1.69 13.28 1.86
N SER A 64 1.42 13.92 3.00
CA SER A 64 2.42 14.57 3.83
C SER A 64 2.10 14.37 5.28
N VAL A 65 3.11 14.20 6.11
CA VAL A 65 2.97 14.21 7.58
C VAL A 65 3.66 15.43 8.16
N GLN A 66 3.10 16.00 9.23
CA GLN A 66 3.79 17.07 9.95
C GLN A 66 5.12 16.55 10.49
N LEU A 67 6.16 17.38 10.45
CA LEU A 67 7.51 16.98 10.87
C LEU A 67 7.52 16.44 12.31
N ASP A 68 6.77 17.08 13.19
CA ASP A 68 6.70 16.74 14.62
C ASP A 68 5.95 15.42 14.86
N SER A 69 5.06 15.04 13.93
CA SER A 69 4.34 13.76 13.94
C SER A 69 5.16 12.61 13.33
N ALA A 70 6.26 12.89 12.63
CA ALA A 70 7.12 11.86 12.04
C ALA A 70 8.10 11.28 13.07
N SER A 71 8.48 10.00 12.90
CA SER A 71 9.47 9.37 13.76
C SER A 71 10.83 10.09 13.69
N PRO A 72 11.66 10.05 14.75
CA PRO A 72 13.00 10.66 14.74
C PRO A 72 13.85 10.22 13.53
N ARG A 73 13.75 8.95 13.11
CA ARG A 73 14.45 8.41 11.94
C ARG A 73 13.93 9.02 10.63
N VAL A 74 12.62 9.22 10.51
CA VAL A 74 11.99 9.84 9.33
C VAL A 74 12.39 11.30 9.19
N ARG A 75 12.33 12.09 10.27
CA ARG A 75 12.63 13.53 10.24
C ARG A 75 14.12 13.90 10.29
N LYS A 76 15.01 12.94 10.58
CA LYS A 76 16.45 13.19 10.71
C LYS A 76 17.01 13.87 9.44
N GLY A 77 17.60 15.05 9.62
CA GLY A 77 18.27 15.81 8.55
C GLY A 77 17.34 16.57 7.62
N LEU A 78 16.03 16.62 7.88
CA LEU A 78 15.08 17.40 7.08
C LEU A 78 14.96 18.83 7.58
N ALA A 79 14.74 19.76 6.65
CA ALA A 79 14.30 21.12 6.95
C ALA A 79 12.91 21.12 7.59
N ARG A 80 12.51 22.24 8.23
CA ARG A 80 11.22 22.37 8.93
C ARG A 80 10.04 22.54 7.97
N HIS A 81 9.71 21.49 7.24
CA HIS A 81 8.55 21.38 6.36
C HIS A 81 7.87 20.01 6.53
N PRO A 82 6.60 19.86 6.09
CA PRO A 82 5.93 18.56 6.10
C PRO A 82 6.75 17.50 5.34
N VAL A 83 6.82 16.31 5.92
CA VAL A 83 7.57 15.19 5.34
C VAL A 83 6.74 14.56 4.22
N PRO A 84 7.25 14.50 2.98
CA PRO A 84 6.51 13.90 1.88
C PRO A 84 6.51 12.37 2.01
N VAL A 85 5.34 11.76 1.84
CA VAL A 85 5.14 10.31 1.96
C VAL A 85 4.31 9.76 0.83
N MET A 86 4.50 8.47 0.55
CA MET A 86 3.54 7.69 -0.21
C MET A 86 2.65 6.90 0.76
N LEU A 87 1.35 7.13 0.73
CA LEU A 87 0.40 6.38 1.54
C LEU A 87 0.01 5.08 0.81
N LEU A 88 0.30 3.93 1.42
CA LEU A 88 -0.33 2.66 1.09
C LEU A 88 -1.73 2.66 1.71
N ALA A 89 -2.66 3.30 1.01
CA ALA A 89 -3.99 3.60 1.53
C ALA A 89 -4.81 2.34 1.79
N ARG A 90 -4.61 1.30 0.98
CA ARG A 90 -5.34 0.02 1.04
C ARG A 90 -4.42 -1.11 0.57
N LEU A 91 -4.51 -2.26 1.21
CA LEU A 91 -3.93 -3.53 0.79
C LEU A 91 -4.91 -4.64 1.20
N ALA A 92 -5.35 -5.46 0.25
CA ALA A 92 -6.27 -6.55 0.55
C ALA A 92 -6.04 -7.74 -0.37
N VAL A 93 -6.22 -8.94 0.19
CA VAL A 93 -6.14 -10.21 -0.52
C VAL A 93 -7.46 -10.94 -0.34
N ASN A 94 -8.02 -11.46 -1.43
CA ASN A 94 -9.25 -12.26 -1.40
C ASN A 94 -9.07 -13.42 -0.40
N ARG A 95 -10.10 -13.73 0.39
CA ARG A 95 -10.05 -14.73 1.46
C ARG A 95 -9.52 -16.09 0.98
N ARG A 96 -9.83 -16.48 -0.25
CA ARG A 96 -9.39 -17.76 -0.85
C ARG A 96 -7.91 -17.79 -1.22
N GLU A 97 -7.23 -16.65 -1.17
CA GLU A 97 -5.86 -16.43 -1.66
C GLU A 97 -4.92 -15.95 -0.53
N GLN A 98 -5.46 -15.82 0.69
CA GLN A 98 -4.70 -15.45 1.88
C GLN A 98 -3.75 -16.59 2.30
N GLY A 99 -2.60 -16.23 2.87
CA GLY A 99 -1.58 -17.20 3.30
C GLY A 99 -0.73 -17.78 2.16
N LEU A 100 -1.06 -17.49 0.88
CA LEU A 100 -0.35 -18.01 -0.29
C LEU A 100 0.75 -17.08 -0.82
N GLY A 101 1.19 -16.10 -0.03
CA GLY A 101 2.23 -15.13 -0.41
C GLY A 101 1.74 -13.94 -1.26
N LEU A 102 0.50 -13.93 -1.77
CA LEU A 102 -0.01 -12.85 -2.62
C LEU A 102 0.06 -11.46 -1.98
N GLY A 103 -0.22 -11.35 -0.67
CA GLY A 103 -0.10 -10.07 0.04
C GLY A 103 1.32 -9.52 0.05
N GLN A 104 2.32 -10.40 0.13
CA GLN A 104 3.73 -10.01 0.08
C GLN A 104 4.10 -9.53 -1.34
N SER A 105 3.65 -10.25 -2.37
CA SER A 105 3.86 -9.85 -3.76
C SER A 105 3.24 -8.48 -4.06
N LEU A 106 2.03 -8.21 -3.56
CA LEU A 106 1.37 -6.91 -3.69
C LEU A 106 2.13 -5.80 -2.97
N LEU A 107 2.60 -6.04 -1.74
CA LEU A 107 3.42 -5.07 -1.01
C LEU A 107 4.74 -4.78 -1.72
N LYS A 108 5.43 -5.81 -2.22
CA LYS A 108 6.67 -5.64 -2.99
C LYS A 108 6.44 -4.80 -4.25
N ASP A 109 5.37 -5.07 -5.01
CA ASP A 109 5.01 -4.25 -6.18
C ASP A 109 4.70 -2.80 -5.78
N ALA A 110 3.97 -2.58 -4.66
CA ALA A 110 3.70 -1.25 -4.14
C ALA A 110 4.98 -0.48 -3.76
N ILE A 111 5.95 -1.16 -3.13
CA ILE A 111 7.26 -0.60 -2.80
C ILE A 111 8.04 -0.24 -4.07
N LEU A 112 8.10 -1.14 -5.05
CA LEU A 112 8.79 -0.89 -6.32
C LEU A 112 8.22 0.34 -7.04
N ARG A 113 6.90 0.47 -7.13
CA ARG A 113 6.26 1.64 -7.75
C ARG A 113 6.50 2.92 -6.96
N THR A 114 6.55 2.84 -5.64
CA THR A 114 6.88 3.99 -4.80
C THR A 114 8.33 4.44 -5.01
N LEU A 115 9.28 3.50 -5.15
CA LEU A 115 10.67 3.80 -5.48
C LEU A 115 10.78 4.46 -6.86
N GLN A 116 10.06 3.95 -7.87
CA GLN A 116 10.01 4.56 -9.20
C GLN A 116 9.44 5.99 -9.17
N ALA A 117 8.39 6.23 -8.39
CA ALA A 117 7.85 7.57 -8.20
C ALA A 117 8.85 8.50 -7.49
N ALA A 118 9.66 7.96 -6.58
CA ALA A 118 10.66 8.71 -5.82
C ALA A 118 11.82 9.23 -6.68
N ASP A 119 12.04 8.63 -7.85
CA ASP A 119 13.03 9.11 -8.83
C ASP A 119 12.56 10.40 -9.54
N ILE A 120 11.24 10.69 -9.50
CA ILE A 120 10.64 11.87 -10.15
C ILE A 120 10.26 12.94 -9.13
N ALA A 121 9.74 12.53 -7.96
CA ALA A 121 9.28 13.44 -6.91
C ALA A 121 9.83 13.00 -5.55
N GLY A 122 10.19 13.95 -4.68
CA GLY A 122 10.73 13.64 -3.36
C GLY A 122 9.73 12.85 -2.51
N ILE A 123 10.08 11.60 -2.15
CA ILE A 123 9.32 10.75 -1.23
C ILE A 123 10.28 10.28 -0.14
N ARG A 124 9.97 10.57 1.12
CA ARG A 124 10.85 10.21 2.25
C ARG A 124 10.58 8.81 2.77
N ALA A 125 9.30 8.45 2.85
CA ALA A 125 8.83 7.21 3.44
C ALA A 125 7.51 6.76 2.80
N MET A 126 7.21 5.47 2.91
CA MET A 126 5.87 4.95 2.76
C MET A 126 5.17 4.96 4.12
N LEU A 127 3.90 5.36 4.14
CA LEU A 127 3.04 5.35 5.31
C LEU A 127 1.93 4.32 5.11
N VAL A 128 1.57 3.60 6.16
CA VAL A 128 0.37 2.77 6.21
C VAL A 128 -0.38 3.00 7.52
N HIS A 129 -1.71 2.98 7.44
CA HIS A 129 -2.56 2.93 8.63
C HIS A 129 -3.10 1.50 8.74
N ALA A 130 -2.51 0.71 9.62
CA ALA A 130 -2.96 -0.64 9.92
C ALA A 130 -4.36 -0.59 10.55
N LYS A 131 -5.24 -1.47 10.09
CA LYS A 131 -6.62 -1.52 10.58
C LYS A 131 -6.77 -2.16 11.96
N ASP A 132 -5.80 -2.99 12.35
CA ASP A 132 -5.78 -3.75 13.60
C ASP A 132 -4.34 -4.17 13.94
N GLU A 133 -4.13 -4.68 15.16
CA GLU A 133 -2.81 -5.14 15.63
C GLU A 133 -2.27 -6.32 14.79
N ALA A 134 -3.13 -7.15 14.21
CA ALA A 134 -2.69 -8.26 13.36
C ALA A 134 -2.09 -7.73 12.04
N ALA A 135 -2.70 -6.71 11.43
CA ALA A 135 -2.18 -6.02 10.26
C ALA A 135 -0.88 -5.28 10.59
N LYS A 136 -0.80 -4.59 11.73
CA LYS A 136 0.43 -3.94 12.21
C LYS A 136 1.58 -4.96 12.31
N GLY A 137 1.38 -6.06 13.03
CA GLY A 137 2.39 -7.13 13.14
C GLY A 137 2.71 -7.80 11.80
N TRP A 138 1.80 -7.75 10.81
CA TRP A 138 2.11 -8.17 9.45
C TRP A 138 3.06 -7.21 8.74
N TYR A 139 2.86 -5.89 8.88
CA TYR A 139 3.73 -4.87 8.29
C TYR A 139 5.11 -4.78 8.97
N GLU A 140 5.19 -4.96 10.28
CA GLU A 140 6.46 -4.91 11.04
C GLU A 140 7.48 -5.96 10.54
N ARG A 141 7.04 -7.06 9.93
CA ARG A 141 7.91 -8.05 9.29
C ARG A 141 8.60 -7.55 8.01
N PHE A 142 8.22 -6.37 7.52
CA PHE A 142 8.78 -5.71 6.33
C PHE A 142 9.43 -4.37 6.71
N ASP A 143 10.05 -4.29 7.89
CA ASP A 143 10.75 -3.10 8.40
C ASP A 143 9.89 -1.83 8.52
N PHE A 144 8.56 -1.98 8.53
CA PHE A 144 7.68 -0.89 8.91
C PHE A 144 7.80 -0.65 10.42
N GLU A 145 8.10 0.59 10.80
CA GLU A 145 8.24 1.01 12.19
C GLU A 145 7.02 1.82 12.62
N PRO A 146 6.45 1.59 13.82
CA PRO A 146 5.33 2.38 14.32
C PRO A 146 5.65 3.87 14.43
N SER A 147 4.63 4.69 14.18
CA SER A 147 4.66 6.13 14.41
C SER A 147 4.70 6.42 15.91
N PRO A 148 5.42 7.46 16.36
CA PRO A 148 5.35 7.91 17.74
C PRO A 148 3.96 8.45 18.13
N THR A 149 3.13 8.83 17.16
CA THR A 149 1.81 9.43 17.42
C THR A 149 0.67 8.43 17.48
N ASP A 150 0.80 7.29 16.79
CA ASP A 150 -0.22 6.25 16.71
C ASP A 150 0.46 4.92 16.37
N PRO A 151 0.38 3.89 17.23
CA PRO A 151 1.05 2.60 17.00
C PRO A 151 0.48 1.81 15.82
N LEU A 152 -0.72 2.14 15.32
CA LEU A 152 -1.29 1.54 14.11
C LEU A 152 -0.89 2.29 12.84
N HIS A 153 -0.23 3.44 12.94
CA HIS A 153 0.37 4.10 11.79
C HIS A 153 1.83 3.70 11.70
N LEU A 154 2.26 3.15 10.57
CA LEU A 154 3.63 2.68 10.41
C LEU A 154 4.32 3.33 9.22
N PHE A 155 5.62 3.57 9.37
CA PHE A 155 6.48 4.13 8.34
C PHE A 155 7.49 3.10 7.85
N LEU A 156 7.63 2.99 6.54
CA LEU A 156 8.79 2.36 5.90
C LEU A 156 9.65 3.46 5.27
N LEU A 157 10.86 3.64 5.77
CA LEU A 157 11.81 4.57 5.18
C LEU A 157 12.22 4.12 3.78
N LEU A 158 12.19 5.03 2.79
CA LEU A 158 12.48 4.64 1.41
C LEU A 158 13.91 4.14 1.20
N LYS A 159 14.86 4.60 2.02
CA LYS A 159 16.23 4.10 2.00
C LYS A 159 16.34 2.62 2.43
N ASP A 160 15.42 2.17 3.28
CA ASP A 160 15.39 0.81 3.81
C ASP A 160 14.51 -0.08 2.89
N ALA A 161 13.54 0.51 2.19
CA ALA A 161 12.63 -0.16 1.27
C ALA A 161 13.32 -0.91 0.12
N ARG A 162 14.51 -0.48 -0.33
CA ARG A 162 15.26 -1.17 -1.39
C ARG A 162 15.71 -2.58 -0.98
N ALA A 163 15.97 -2.82 0.31
CA ALA A 163 16.39 -4.13 0.82
C ALA A 163 15.24 -5.17 0.83
N ILE A 164 13.99 -4.72 0.76
CA ILE A 164 12.80 -5.60 0.79
C ILE A 164 12.47 -6.15 -0.61
N VAL A 165 12.86 -5.41 -1.65
CA VAL A 165 12.53 -5.71 -3.06
C VAL A 165 13.71 -6.28 -3.86
N GLY A 166 14.94 -6.14 -3.36
CA GLY A 166 16.12 -6.85 -3.86
C GLY A 166 16.18 -8.29 -3.37
#